data_AF-A0A2D5HES8-F1
#
_entry.id   AF-A0A2D5HES8-F1
#
_cell.length_a   1.000
_cell.length_b   1.000
_cell.length_c   1.000
_cell.angle_alpha   90.00
_cell.angle_beta   90.00
_cell.angle_gamma   90.00
#
_symmetry.space_group_name_H-M   'P 1'
#
loop_
_entity.id
_entity.type
_entity.pdbx_description
1 polymer ?
#
loop_
_entity_poly.entity_id
_entity_poly.type
_entity_poly.pdbx_seq_one_letter_code
_entity_poly.pdbx_strand_id
1 'polypeptide(L)'
;MTDNADLEALRSEVRSFLEAEKPHGWRDASRTQEDFVNTQRDWFAKLVKAGYAIPHWPKEYPGGGRSLAEQKVIYEELAKADCPRLLLSFVSTYHAFATLHECASEEQKAKYMPR
;
A
#
# COMPACT_ATOMS: atom_id res chain seq x y z
N MET A 1 21.75 1.36 -6.73
CA MET A 1 21.56 1.03 -5.30
C MET A 1 21.08 2.29 -4.62
N THR A 2 20.01 2.23 -3.84
CA THR A 2 19.51 3.38 -3.06
C THR A 2 20.48 3.66 -1.93
N ASP A 3 20.93 4.90 -1.78
CA ASP A 3 21.87 5.28 -0.72
C ASP A 3 21.15 5.32 0.63
N ASN A 4 21.88 5.14 1.72
CA ASN A 4 21.34 5.14 3.08
C ASN A 4 20.72 6.50 3.44
N ALA A 5 21.25 7.60 2.91
CA ALA A 5 20.67 8.94 3.09
C ALA A 5 19.27 9.04 2.47
N ASP A 6 19.05 8.49 1.27
CA ASP A 6 17.76 8.46 0.60
C ASP A 6 16.75 7.60 1.38
N LEU A 7 17.20 6.47 1.95
CA LEU A 7 16.35 5.60 2.77
C LEU A 7 15.90 6.28 4.07
N GLU A 8 16.77 7.04 4.73
CA GLU A 8 16.40 7.79 5.93
C GLU A 8 15.48 8.99 5.62
N ALA A 9 15.67 9.64 4.47
CA ALA A 9 14.72 10.64 3.99
C ALA A 9 13.32 10.03 3.77
N LEU A 10 13.24 8.91 3.05
CA LEU A 10 11.99 8.17 2.85
C LEU A 10 11.36 7.74 4.19
N ARG A 11 12.18 7.29 5.15
CA ARG A 11 11.71 6.92 6.49
C ARG A 11 11.04 8.10 7.19
N SER A 12 11.65 9.28 7.12
CA SER A 12 11.10 10.52 7.70
C SER A 12 9.79 10.94 7.02
N GLU A 13 9.72 10.83 5.69
CA GLU A 13 8.50 11.13 4.93
C GLU A 13 7.35 10.21 5.30
N VAL A 14 7.59 8.88 5.30
CA VAL A 14 6.57 7.89 5.67
C VAL A 14 6.11 8.14 7.10
N ARG A 15 7.02 8.38 8.05
CA ARG A 15 6.65 8.67 9.44
C ARG A 15 5.75 9.89 9.55
N SER A 16 6.12 10.98 8.89
CA SER A 16 5.34 12.23 8.89
C SER A 16 3.94 12.01 8.31
N PHE A 17 3.84 11.23 7.23
CA PHE A 17 2.55 10.83 6.67
C PHE A 17 1.72 10.02 7.68
N LEU A 18 2.32 9.03 8.35
CA LEU A 18 1.60 8.19 9.30
C LEU A 18 1.13 8.95 10.53
N GLU A 19 1.92 9.92 11.02
CA GLU A 19 1.50 10.82 12.11
C GLU A 19 0.24 11.62 11.76
N ALA A 20 0.12 12.06 10.50
CA ALA A 20 -1.02 12.83 10.04
C ALA A 20 -2.25 11.97 9.67
N GLU A 21 -2.03 10.80 9.07
CA GLU A 21 -3.08 10.12 8.31
C GLU A 21 -3.53 8.78 8.87
N LYS A 22 -2.73 8.14 9.74
CA LYS A 22 -3.04 6.79 10.23
C LYS A 22 -4.33 6.79 11.05
N PRO A 23 -5.19 5.76 10.92
CA PRO A 23 -6.38 5.66 11.75
C PRO A 23 -5.99 5.31 13.20
N HIS A 24 -6.34 6.19 14.14
CA HIS A 24 -6.15 5.96 15.56
C HIS A 24 -7.28 5.09 16.12
N GLY A 25 -6.95 4.18 17.05
CA GLY A 25 -7.96 3.31 17.68
C GLY A 25 -8.67 2.38 16.70
N TRP A 26 -8.05 2.07 15.56
CA TRP A 26 -8.71 1.35 14.45
C TRP A 26 -9.27 -0.02 14.84
N ARG A 27 -8.73 -0.68 15.86
CA ARG A 27 -9.24 -1.96 16.37
C ARG A 27 -10.62 -1.80 17.02
N ASP A 28 -10.82 -0.71 17.74
CA ASP A 28 -12.12 -0.40 18.34
C ASP A 28 -13.12 0.12 17.30
N ALA A 29 -12.62 0.85 16.30
CA ALA A 29 -13.40 1.35 15.17
C ALA A 29 -13.66 0.30 14.08
N SER A 30 -13.34 -0.98 14.29
CA SER A 30 -13.55 -2.06 13.29
C SER A 30 -14.18 -3.31 13.92
N ARG A 31 -15.08 -3.11 14.90
CA ARG A 31 -15.74 -4.21 15.64
C ARG A 31 -16.86 -4.90 14.88
N THR A 32 -17.47 -4.22 13.91
CA THR A 32 -18.46 -4.80 13.00
C THR A 32 -17.86 -5.04 11.62
N GLN A 33 -18.49 -5.89 10.82
CA GLN A 33 -18.06 -6.11 9.44
C GLN A 33 -18.14 -4.82 8.60
N GLU A 34 -19.19 -4.02 8.78
CA GLU A 34 -19.37 -2.76 8.06
C GLU A 34 -18.25 -1.76 8.41
N ASP A 35 -17.97 -1.58 9.70
CA ASP A 35 -16.92 -0.68 10.16
C ASP A 35 -15.54 -1.12 9.71
N PHE A 36 -15.28 -2.44 9.73
CA PHE A 36 -14.04 -3.01 9.21
C PHE A 36 -13.87 -2.72 7.72
N VAL A 37 -14.91 -2.92 6.91
CA VAL A 37 -14.85 -2.64 5.46
C VAL A 37 -14.61 -1.16 5.19
N ASN A 38 -15.29 -0.27 5.91
CA ASN A 38 -15.12 1.18 5.74
C ASN A 38 -13.71 1.62 6.14
N THR A 39 -13.23 1.18 7.31
CA THR A 39 -11.86 1.47 7.78
C THR A 39 -10.81 0.97 6.79
N GLN A 40 -10.97 -0.24 6.25
CA GLN A 40 -10.03 -0.81 5.27
C GLN A 40 -10.02 -0.02 3.96
N ARG A 41 -11.20 0.37 3.44
CA ARG A 41 -11.32 1.14 2.19
C ARG A 41 -10.71 2.53 2.33
N ASP A 42 -11.03 3.24 3.40
CA ASP A 42 -10.53 4.59 3.66
C ASP A 42 -9.02 4.58 3.84
N TRP A 43 -8.51 3.61 4.63
CA TRP A 43 -7.08 3.49 4.86
C TRP A 43 -6.32 3.11 3.58
N PHE A 44 -6.85 2.18 2.79
CA PHE A 44 -6.27 1.81 1.51
C PHE A 44 -6.21 3.00 0.55
N ALA A 45 -7.28 3.80 0.44
CA ALA A 45 -7.31 4.98 -0.42
C ALA A 45 -6.24 6.02 -0.02
N LYS A 46 -6.04 6.26 1.28
CA LYS A 46 -4.97 7.14 1.78
C LYS A 46 -3.58 6.63 1.38
N LEU A 47 -3.32 5.33 1.54
CA LEU A 47 -2.05 4.72 1.15
C LEU A 47 -1.81 4.75 -0.36
N VAL A 48 -2.86 4.56 -1.18
CA VAL A 48 -2.77 4.68 -2.64
C VAL A 48 -2.39 6.11 -3.02
N LYS A 49 -3.08 7.12 -2.46
CA LYS A 49 -2.81 8.54 -2.72
C LYS A 49 -1.38 8.93 -2.33
N ALA A 50 -0.86 8.39 -1.23
CA ALA A 50 0.51 8.63 -0.76
C ALA A 50 1.56 7.77 -1.50
N GLY A 51 1.15 6.80 -2.32
CA GLY A 51 2.07 5.92 -3.05
C GLY A 51 2.72 4.83 -2.19
N TYR A 52 2.10 4.42 -1.09
CA TYR A 52 2.62 3.41 -0.15
C TYR A 52 1.82 2.11 -0.14
N ALA A 53 0.71 2.02 -0.89
CA ALA A 53 -0.16 0.83 -0.90
C ALA A 53 0.42 -0.38 -1.65
N ILE A 54 1.18 -0.13 -2.73
CA ILE A 54 1.65 -1.16 -3.67
C ILE A 54 3.11 -0.91 -4.12
N PRO A 55 4.06 -0.66 -3.20
CA PRO A 55 5.42 -0.28 -3.58
C PRO A 55 6.17 -1.37 -4.37
N HIS A 56 5.70 -2.61 -4.31
CA HIS A 56 6.23 -3.77 -5.04
C HIS A 56 5.69 -3.92 -6.46
N TRP A 57 4.66 -3.16 -6.86
CA TRP A 57 4.18 -3.18 -8.23
C TRP A 57 5.20 -2.55 -9.19
N PRO A 58 5.09 -2.76 -10.50
CA PRO A 58 5.86 -2.03 -11.50
C PRO A 58 5.66 -0.50 -11.45
N LYS A 59 6.63 0.26 -11.95
CA LYS A 59 6.71 1.73 -11.84
C LYS A 59 5.61 2.49 -12.58
N GLU A 60 4.96 1.86 -13.55
CA GLU A 60 3.85 2.43 -14.30
C GLU A 60 2.58 2.58 -13.45
N TYR A 61 2.50 1.92 -12.29
CA TYR A 61 1.38 2.03 -11.37
C TYR A 61 1.67 3.04 -10.25
N PRO A 62 0.66 3.79 -9.79
CA PRO A 62 0.83 4.79 -8.73
C PRO A 62 1.47 4.23 -7.46
N GLY A 63 2.66 4.72 -7.12
CA GLY A 63 3.44 4.28 -5.95
C GLY A 63 4.29 3.03 -6.16
N GLY A 64 4.19 2.35 -7.30
CA GLY A 64 5.02 1.21 -7.66
C GLY A 64 6.44 1.58 -8.06
N GLY A 65 7.25 0.57 -8.36
CA GLY A 65 8.61 0.69 -8.87
C GLY A 65 9.67 0.90 -7.78
N ARG A 66 9.30 0.80 -6.50
CA ARG A 66 10.24 1.00 -5.39
C ARG A 66 11.23 -0.16 -5.31
N SER A 67 12.48 0.16 -5.02
CA SER A 67 13.50 -0.85 -4.73
C SER A 67 13.13 -1.67 -3.49
N LEU A 68 13.72 -2.88 -3.35
CA LEU A 68 13.49 -3.72 -2.18
C LEU A 68 13.85 -3.02 -0.86
N ALA A 69 14.88 -2.17 -0.87
CA ALA A 69 15.28 -1.39 0.30
C ALA A 69 14.22 -0.35 0.70
N GLU A 70 13.66 0.38 -0.27
CA GLU A 70 12.58 1.33 -0.02
C GLU A 70 11.29 0.63 0.43
N GLN A 71 10.94 -0.51 -0.19
CA GLN A 71 9.81 -1.33 0.23
C GLN A 71 9.95 -1.74 1.70
N LYS A 72 11.14 -2.18 2.11
CA LYS A 72 11.43 -2.54 3.50
C LYS A 72 11.21 -1.34 4.44
N VAL A 73 11.71 -0.16 4.10
CA VAL A 73 11.50 1.06 4.90
C VAL A 73 10.01 1.37 5.08
N ILE A 74 9.24 1.35 3.98
CA ILE A 74 7.79 1.62 4.01
C ILE A 74 7.07 0.63 4.93
N TYR A 75 7.32 -0.68 4.77
CA TYR A 75 6.67 -1.71 5.58
C TYR A 75 7.11 -1.68 7.05
N GLU A 76 8.37 -1.35 7.34
CA GLU A 76 8.85 -1.15 8.71
C GLU A 76 8.11 -0.03 9.42
N GLU A 77 7.96 1.14 8.80
CA GLU A 77 7.29 2.28 9.46
C GLU A 77 5.78 2.02 9.61
N LEU A 78 5.13 1.39 8.61
CA LEU A 78 3.72 0.96 8.72
C LEU A 78 3.51 0.01 9.91
N ALA A 79 4.41 -0.96 10.09
CA ALA A 79 4.37 -1.91 11.19
C ALA A 79 4.65 -1.26 12.54
N LYS A 80 5.69 -0.41 12.63
CA LYS A 80 6.04 0.34 13.85
C LYS A 80 4.90 1.23 14.35
N ALA A 81 4.12 1.81 13.43
CA ALA A 81 3.02 2.70 13.77
C ALA A 81 1.70 1.99 14.16
N ASP A 82 1.69 0.65 14.19
CA ASP A 82 0.51 -0.22 14.36
C ASP A 82 -0.63 0.16 13.40
N CYS A 83 -0.31 0.33 12.12
CA CYS A 83 -1.33 0.60 11.10
C CYS A 83 -2.23 -0.63 10.86
N PRO A 84 -3.49 -0.44 10.45
CA PRO A 84 -4.32 -1.55 10.01
C PRO A 84 -3.63 -2.29 8.86
N ARG A 85 -3.57 -3.62 8.97
CA ARG A 85 -3.14 -4.46 7.85
C ARG A 85 -4.20 -4.41 6.76
N LEU A 86 -3.78 -4.33 5.50
CA LEU A 86 -4.64 -4.28 4.32
C LEU A 86 -5.19 -5.66 3.94
N LEU A 87 -5.97 -6.26 4.83
CA LEU A 87 -6.52 -7.61 4.64
C LEU A 87 -7.55 -7.64 3.52
N LEU A 88 -8.39 -6.61 3.40
CA LEU A 88 -9.47 -6.57 2.41
C LEU A 88 -8.92 -6.49 0.97
N SER A 89 -7.82 -5.77 0.76
CA SER A 89 -7.19 -5.60 -0.55
C SER A 89 -6.05 -6.58 -0.83
N PHE A 90 -5.72 -7.49 0.10
CA PHE A 90 -4.57 -8.39 -0.04
C PHE A 90 -4.65 -9.24 -1.32
N VAL A 91 -5.80 -9.87 -1.59
CA VAL A 91 -5.95 -10.70 -2.79
C VAL A 91 -5.83 -9.87 -4.07
N SER A 92 -6.38 -8.66 -4.10
CA SER A 92 -6.31 -7.81 -5.28
C SER A 92 -4.90 -7.26 -5.53
N THR A 93 -4.20 -6.82 -4.48
CA THR A 93 -2.87 -6.20 -4.60
C THR A 93 -1.72 -7.19 -4.81
N TYR A 94 -1.93 -8.47 -4.53
CA TYR A 94 -0.89 -9.49 -4.69
C TYR A 94 -1.30 -10.52 -5.75
N HIS A 95 -2.33 -11.32 -5.49
CA HIS A 95 -2.66 -12.48 -6.31
C HIS A 95 -3.34 -12.12 -7.64
N ALA A 96 -4.35 -11.26 -7.60
CA ALA A 96 -5.07 -10.86 -8.81
C ALA A 96 -4.15 -10.05 -9.74
N PHE A 97 -3.41 -9.09 -9.18
CA PHE A 97 -2.43 -8.34 -9.94
C PHE A 97 -1.37 -9.22 -10.58
N ALA A 98 -0.70 -10.11 -9.83
CA ALA A 98 0.35 -10.97 -10.39
C ALA A 98 -0.20 -11.86 -11.53
N THR A 99 -1.39 -12.44 -11.32
CA THR A 99 -2.05 -13.26 -12.35
C THR A 99 -2.37 -12.46 -13.60
N LEU A 100 -2.94 -11.25 -13.45
CA LEU A 100 -3.32 -10.42 -14.60
C LEU A 100 -2.09 -9.82 -15.30
N HIS A 101 -1.09 -9.40 -14.55
CA HIS A 101 0.13 -8.83 -15.09
C HIS A 101 0.87 -9.85 -15.96
N GLU A 102 1.00 -11.10 -15.47
CA GLU A 102 1.74 -12.16 -16.16
C GLU A 102 0.92 -12.83 -17.28
N CYS A 103 -0.34 -13.19 -17.01
CA CYS A 103 -1.08 -14.14 -17.84
C CYS A 103 -2.20 -13.51 -18.68
N ALA A 104 -2.61 -12.27 -18.40
CA ALA A 104 -3.76 -11.69 -19.08
C ALA A 104 -3.42 -11.25 -20.51
N SER A 105 -4.40 -11.37 -21.41
CA SER A 105 -4.31 -10.75 -22.73
C SER A 105 -4.30 -9.22 -22.62
N GLU A 106 -3.88 -8.53 -23.68
CA GLU A 106 -3.87 -7.07 -23.69
C GLU A 106 -5.28 -6.48 -23.51
N GLU A 107 -6.33 -7.13 -24.06
CA GLU A 107 -7.72 -6.72 -23.84
C GLU A 107 -8.14 -6.88 -22.37
N GLN A 108 -7.68 -7.95 -21.70
CA GLN A 108 -7.97 -8.18 -20.29
C GLN A 108 -7.23 -7.18 -19.40
N LYS A 109 -5.95 -6.89 -19.69
CA LYS A 109 -5.18 -5.87 -18.99
C LYS A 109 -5.86 -4.50 -19.12
N ALA A 110 -6.24 -4.10 -20.33
CA ALA A 110 -6.93 -2.84 -20.58
C ALA A 110 -8.28 -2.71 -19.86
N LYS A 111 -8.96 -3.84 -19.62
CA LYS A 111 -10.27 -3.88 -18.94
C LYS A 111 -10.18 -3.89 -17.42
N TYR A 112 -9.24 -4.64 -16.85
CA TYR A 112 -9.23 -4.95 -15.41
C TYR A 112 -8.08 -4.29 -14.63
N MET A 113 -7.01 -3.88 -15.29
CA MET A 113 -5.90 -3.22 -14.60
C MET A 113 -6.23 -1.75 -14.36
N PRO A 114 -5.82 -1.21 -13.20
CA PRO A 114 -5.95 0.22 -12.93
C PRO A 114 -5.14 1.02 -13.96
N ARG A 115 -5.68 2.20 -14.31
CA ARG A 115 -5.06 3.18 -15.20
C ARG A 115 -4.15 4.13 -14.46
#